data_AF-A0A1D1VFM3-F1
#
_entry.id   AF-A0A1D1VFM3-F1
#
_cell.length_a   1.000
_cell.length_b   1.000
_cell.length_c   1.000
_cell.angle_alpha   90.00
_cell.angle_beta   90.00
_cell.angle_gamma   90.00
#
_symmetry.space_group_name_H-M   'P 1'
#
loop_
_entity.id
_entity.type
_entity.pdbx_description
1 polymer ?
#
loop_
_entity_poly.entity_id
_entity_poly.type
_entity_poly.pdbx_seq_one_letter_code
_entity_poly.pdbx_strand_id
1 'polypeptide(L)'
;MTTEASNGQVPTVKKKRGPKKKVWSPQVRAQRQMVRRNRANARERSRMHGLNRSLEMLRSACPMFANQRLSKIDILRFARNYIKTLSEILQTGQTPDILDYARALTKDLSQGTINLIAGHLQVRT
;
A
#
# COMPACT_ATOMS: atom_id res chain seq x y z
N MET A 1 44.07 72.05 29.57
CA MET A 1 42.70 71.61 29.28
C MET A 1 42.64 71.43 27.77
N THR A 2 42.71 70.23 27.21
CA THR A 2 41.56 69.34 27.01
C THR A 2 41.97 67.87 26.87
N THR A 3 41.35 67.04 27.72
CA THR A 3 40.72 65.73 27.50
C THR A 3 41.16 64.79 26.35
N GLU A 4 41.60 63.61 26.79
CA GLU A 4 41.39 62.22 26.31
C GLU A 4 40.67 61.95 24.97
N ALA A 5 41.23 61.03 24.18
CA ALA A 5 40.51 59.85 23.71
C ALA A 5 41.48 58.81 23.13
N SER A 6 41.73 57.75 23.90
CA SER A 6 42.29 56.48 23.42
C SER A 6 41.30 55.85 22.42
N ASN A 7 41.57 55.96 21.12
CA ASN A 7 40.77 55.28 20.10
C ASN A 7 41.26 53.85 19.94
N GLY A 8 40.71 52.94 20.75
CA GLY A 8 40.89 51.50 20.62
C GLY A 8 40.23 51.00 19.34
N GLN A 9 41.04 50.76 18.30
CA GLN A 9 40.59 50.12 17.08
C GLN A 9 40.29 48.63 17.38
N VAL A 10 39.04 48.32 17.72
CA VAL A 10 38.55 46.93 17.76
C VAL A 10 38.56 46.37 16.33
N PRO A 11 39.27 45.26 16.03
CA PRO A 11 39.17 44.63 14.72
C PRO A 11 37.75 44.08 14.55
N THR A 12 37.01 44.64 13.59
CA THR A 12 35.68 44.12 13.23
C THR A 12 35.83 42.74 12.58
N VAL A 13 35.44 41.70 13.31
CA VAL A 13 35.40 40.33 12.77
C VAL A 13 34.40 40.29 11.61
N LYS A 14 34.90 40.21 10.38
CA LYS A 14 34.07 40.00 9.18
C LYS A 14 33.38 38.64 9.32
N LYS A 15 32.08 38.63 9.64
CA LYS A 15 31.25 37.42 9.62
C LYS A 15 31.29 36.81 8.22
N LYS A 16 31.97 35.67 8.06
CA LYS A 16 31.99 34.89 6.81
C LYS A 16 30.55 34.46 6.48
N ARG A 17 29.95 35.09 5.47
CA ARG A 17 28.62 34.72 4.97
C ARG A 17 28.72 33.31 4.36
N GLY A 18 27.86 32.39 4.81
CA GLY A 18 27.80 31.02 4.31
C GLY A 18 27.53 30.93 2.80
N PRO A 19 27.65 29.74 2.20
CA PRO A 19 27.56 29.56 0.74
C PRO A 19 26.27 30.17 0.17
N LYS A 20 26.39 31.04 -0.83
CA LYS A 20 25.23 31.63 -1.51
C LYS A 20 24.37 30.50 -2.11
N LYS A 21 23.06 30.51 -1.84
CA LYS A 21 22.11 29.56 -2.45
C LYS A 21 22.20 29.68 -3.97
N LYS A 22 22.54 28.59 -4.66
CA LYS A 22 22.66 28.55 -6.12
C LYS A 22 21.29 28.85 -6.75
N VAL A 23 21.18 29.99 -7.44
CA VAL A 23 19.99 30.37 -8.19
C VAL A 23 19.95 29.53 -9.45
N TRP A 24 18.99 28.63 -9.54
CA TRP A 24 18.80 27.76 -10.71
C TRP A 24 17.95 28.47 -11.75
N SER A 25 18.31 28.34 -13.04
CA SER A 25 17.44 28.80 -14.12
C SER A 25 16.08 28.07 -14.07
N PRO A 26 15.00 28.70 -14.57
CA PRO A 26 13.68 28.08 -14.58
C PRO A 26 13.66 26.67 -15.20
N GLN A 27 14.41 26.47 -16.29
CA GLN A 27 14.55 25.17 -16.96
C GLN A 27 15.18 24.10 -16.05
N VAL A 28 16.28 24.42 -15.35
CA VAL A 28 16.92 23.46 -14.44
C VAL A 28 16.06 23.17 -13.21
N ARG A 29 15.28 24.16 -12.74
CA ARG A 29 14.29 23.95 -11.67
C ARG A 29 13.20 22.97 -12.10
N ALA A 30 12.64 23.17 -13.29
CA ALA A 30 11.61 22.31 -13.86
C ALA A 30 12.11 20.88 -14.06
N GLN A 31 13.32 20.70 -14.61
CA GLN A 31 13.92 19.38 -14.79
C GLN A 31 14.13 18.66 -13.45
N ARG A 32 14.64 19.36 -12.43
CA ARG A 32 14.80 18.79 -11.07
C ARG A 32 13.45 18.41 -10.45
N GLN A 33 12.41 19.20 -10.66
CA GLN A 33 11.06 18.89 -10.20
C GLN A 33 10.51 17.63 -10.90
N MET A 34 10.71 17.51 -12.21
CA MET A 34 10.34 16.32 -12.97
C MET A 34 11.06 15.07 -12.46
N VAL A 35 12.37 15.15 -12.22
CA VAL A 35 13.16 14.03 -11.67
C VAL A 35 12.65 13.61 -10.29
N ARG A 36 12.36 14.58 -9.41
CA ARG A 36 11.78 14.32 -8.08
C ARG A 36 10.43 13.63 -8.17
N ARG A 37 9.55 14.10 -9.06
CA ARG A 37 8.24 13.48 -9.33
C ARG A 37 8.39 12.06 -9.84
N ASN A 38 9.27 11.83 -10.82
CA ASN A 38 9.50 10.50 -11.37
C ASN A 38 10.04 9.52 -10.31
N ARG A 39 10.96 9.98 -9.45
CA ARG A 39 11.45 9.18 -8.32
C ARG A 39 10.34 8.87 -7.30
N ALA A 40 9.46 9.83 -7.02
CA ALA A 40 8.31 9.60 -6.15
C ALA A 40 7.33 8.57 -6.74
N ASN A 41 7.00 8.70 -8.03
CA ASN A 41 6.14 7.75 -8.74
C ASN A 41 6.73 6.34 -8.80
N ALA A 42 8.05 6.22 -8.97
CA ALA A 42 8.73 4.93 -8.93
C ALA A 42 8.63 4.27 -7.54
N ARG A 43 8.80 5.04 -6.46
CA ARG A 43 8.61 4.54 -5.10
C ARG A 43 7.18 4.09 -4.85
N GLU A 44 6.19 4.86 -5.28
CA GLU A 44 4.79 4.50 -5.08
C GLU A 44 4.41 3.23 -5.85
N ARG A 45 4.92 3.07 -7.09
CA ARG A 45 4.76 1.80 -7.83
C ARG A 45 5.35 0.63 -7.07
N SER A 46 6.57 0.76 -6.54
CA SER A 46 7.20 -0.29 -5.72
C SER A 46 6.37 -0.63 -4.47
N ARG A 47 5.85 0.38 -3.77
CA ARG A 47 4.93 0.19 -2.63
C ARG A 47 3.67 -0.58 -3.04
N MET A 48 3.06 -0.19 -4.16
CA MET A 48 1.88 -0.85 -4.71
C MET A 48 2.15 -2.28 -5.18
N HIS A 49 3.34 -2.57 -5.73
CA HIS A 49 3.75 -3.94 -6.05
C HIS A 49 3.84 -4.80 -4.79
N GLY A 50 4.40 -4.26 -3.69
CA GLY A 50 4.42 -4.94 -2.40
C GLY A 50 3.01 -5.26 -1.89
N LEU A 51 2.11 -4.27 -1.91
CA LEU A 51 0.71 -4.46 -1.50
C LEU A 51 -0.01 -5.51 -2.35
N ASN A 52 0.14 -5.44 -3.69
CA ASN A 52 -0.49 -6.39 -4.59
C ASN A 52 0.07 -7.81 -4.38
N ARG A 53 1.37 -7.96 -4.05
CA ARG A 53 1.96 -9.26 -3.70
C ARG A 53 1.33 -9.85 -2.44
N SER A 54 1.13 -9.05 -1.39
CA SER A 54 0.45 -9.50 -0.17
C SER A 54 -1.01 -9.89 -0.43
N LEU A 55 -1.71 -9.15 -1.31
CA LEU A 55 -3.08 -9.48 -1.70
C LEU A 55 -3.14 -10.79 -2.50
N GLU A 56 -2.15 -11.05 -3.36
CA GLU A 56 -2.05 -12.30 -4.11
C GLU A 56 -1.75 -13.49 -3.18
N MET A 57 -0.88 -13.29 -2.18
CA MET A 57 -0.66 -14.30 -1.13
C MET A 57 -1.96 -14.62 -0.39
N LEU A 58 -2.75 -13.60 -0.03
CA LEU A 58 -4.06 -13.81 0.58
C LEU A 58 -4.99 -14.61 -0.35
N ARG A 59 -5.04 -14.26 -1.65
CA ARG A 59 -5.82 -15.00 -2.65
C ARG A 59 -5.41 -16.47 -2.73
N SER A 60 -4.10 -16.76 -2.70
CA SER A 60 -3.58 -18.13 -2.78
C SER A 60 -3.92 -18.99 -1.56
N ALA A 61 -4.13 -18.36 -0.40
CA ALA A 61 -4.56 -19.04 0.83
C ALA A 61 -6.08 -19.30 0.86
N CYS A 62 -6.87 -18.60 0.03
CA CYS A 62 -8.31 -18.79 -0.05
C CYS A 62 -8.66 -20.06 -0.84
N PRO A 63 -9.48 -20.97 -0.27
CA PRO A 63 -9.96 -22.14 -1.00
C PRO A 63 -10.74 -21.72 -2.26
N MET A 64 -10.64 -22.51 -3.32
CA MET A 64 -11.35 -22.38 -4.60
C MET A 64 -10.85 -21.35 -5.63
N PHE A 65 -9.86 -20.51 -5.31
CA PHE A 65 -9.42 -19.47 -6.26
C PHE A 65 -7.95 -19.50 -6.64
N ALA A 66 -7.19 -20.57 -6.41
CA ALA A 66 -5.76 -20.61 -6.77
C ALA A 66 -5.49 -20.13 -8.22
N ASN A 67 -6.38 -20.45 -9.16
CA ASN A 67 -6.23 -20.13 -10.58
C ASN A 67 -7.17 -19.03 -11.12
N GLN A 68 -8.07 -18.47 -10.30
CA GLN A 68 -9.15 -17.58 -10.78
C GLN A 68 -8.97 -16.12 -10.36
N ARG A 69 -9.01 -15.20 -11.34
CA ARG A 69 -8.85 -13.77 -11.07
C ARG A 69 -10.05 -13.23 -10.31
N LEU A 70 -9.86 -12.93 -9.02
CA LEU A 70 -10.84 -12.23 -8.20
C LEU A 70 -10.58 -10.72 -8.15
N SER A 71 -11.65 -9.96 -7.95
CA SER A 71 -11.53 -8.53 -7.65
C SER A 71 -10.88 -8.32 -6.28
N LYS A 72 -10.24 -7.16 -6.07
CA LYS A 72 -9.60 -6.86 -4.77
C LYS A 72 -10.60 -6.91 -3.61
N ILE A 73 -11.84 -6.49 -3.85
CA ILE A 73 -12.90 -6.50 -2.83
C ILE A 73 -13.39 -7.92 -2.56
N ASP A 74 -13.55 -8.76 -3.59
CA ASP A 74 -13.99 -10.14 -3.42
C ASP A 74 -12.96 -10.97 -2.65
N ILE A 75 -11.65 -10.76 -2.89
CA ILE A 75 -10.58 -11.40 -2.11
C ILE A 75 -10.72 -11.07 -0.62
N LEU A 76 -10.93 -9.80 -0.28
CA LEU A 76 -11.05 -9.36 1.12
C LEU A 76 -12.33 -9.88 1.78
N ARG A 77 -13.46 -9.87 1.06
CA ARG A 77 -14.74 -10.39 1.56
C ARG A 77 -14.66 -11.89 1.80
N PHE A 78 -14.13 -12.62 0.82
CA PHE A 78 -13.96 -14.06 0.94
C PHE A 78 -13.02 -14.45 2.07
N ALA A 79 -11.87 -13.78 2.21
CA ALA A 79 -10.93 -14.04 3.30
C ALA A 79 -11.58 -13.83 4.68
N ARG A 80 -12.37 -12.76 4.84
CA ARG A 80 -13.12 -12.51 6.08
C ARG A 80 -14.11 -13.64 6.37
N ASN A 81 -14.89 -14.03 5.36
CA ASN A 81 -15.86 -15.12 5.52
C ASN A 81 -15.17 -16.43 5.86
N TYR A 82 -14.05 -16.73 5.20
CA TYR A 82 -13.28 -17.95 5.45
C TYR A 82 -12.73 -18.02 6.88
N ILE A 83 -12.12 -16.95 7.38
CA ILE A 83 -11.67 -16.87 8.77
C ILE A 83 -12.85 -17.09 9.72
N LYS A 84 -13.99 -16.44 9.46
CA LYS A 84 -15.20 -16.57 10.29
C LYS A 84 -15.70 -18.02 10.32
N THR A 85 -15.87 -18.65 9.17
CA THR A 85 -16.37 -20.03 9.06
C THR A 85 -15.41 -21.03 9.71
N LEU A 86 -14.10 -20.89 9.51
CA LEU A 86 -13.12 -21.73 10.21
C LEU A 86 -13.17 -21.54 11.72
N SER A 87 -13.36 -20.29 12.18
CA SER A 87 -13.48 -20.00 13.61
C SER A 87 -14.72 -20.65 14.22
N GLU A 88 -15.84 -20.66 13.49
CA GLU A 88 -17.08 -21.33 13.91
C GLU A 88 -16.91 -22.85 13.98
N ILE A 89 -16.28 -23.46 12.97
CA ILE A 89 -15.98 -24.91 12.95
C ILE A 89 -15.14 -25.31 14.17
N LEU A 90 -14.11 -24.52 14.49
CA LEU A 90 -13.24 -24.79 15.64
C LEU A 90 -13.97 -24.63 16.99
N GLN A 91 -14.94 -23.73 17.07
CA GLN A 91 -15.72 -23.49 18.30
C GLN A 91 -16.80 -24.55 18.52
N THR A 92 -17.49 -24.98 17.47
CA THR A 92 -18.61 -25.94 17.58
C THR A 92 -18.14 -27.38 17.48
N GLY A 93 -16.96 -27.63 16.89
CA GLY A 93 -16.49 -28.96 16.53
C GLY A 93 -17.30 -29.61 15.40
N GLN A 94 -18.22 -28.87 14.78
CA GLN A 94 -19.09 -29.36 13.72
C GLN A 94 -18.60 -28.88 12.36
N THR A 95 -18.50 -29.81 11.42
CA THR A 95 -18.23 -29.49 10.02
C THR A 95 -19.55 -29.17 9.31
N PRO A 96 -19.74 -27.96 8.76
CA PRO A 96 -20.93 -27.63 7.99
C PRO A 96 -21.01 -28.49 6.72
N ASP A 97 -22.24 -28.75 6.27
CA ASP A 97 -22.46 -29.38 4.96
C ASP A 97 -21.82 -28.53 3.84
N ILE A 98 -21.48 -29.18 2.72
CA ILE A 98 -20.81 -28.55 1.57
C ILE A 98 -21.60 -27.32 1.09
N LEU A 99 -22.94 -27.41 1.07
CA LEU A 99 -23.79 -26.32 0.59
C LEU A 99 -23.77 -25.13 1.55
N ASP A 100 -23.82 -25.39 2.85
CA ASP A 100 -23.80 -24.36 3.88
C ASP A 100 -22.42 -23.72 4.01
N TYR A 101 -21.37 -24.51 3.85
CA TYR A 101 -20.00 -24.02 3.74
C TYR A 101 -19.84 -23.09 2.53
N ALA A 102 -20.33 -23.49 1.35
CA ALA A 102 -20.30 -22.65 0.15
C ALA A 102 -21.10 -21.36 0.34
N ARG A 103 -22.29 -21.40 0.94
CA ARG A 103 -23.09 -20.20 1.25
C ARG A 103 -22.37 -19.25 2.20
N ALA A 104 -21.78 -19.79 3.27
CA ALA A 104 -21.04 -18.99 4.25
C ALA A 104 -19.84 -18.27 3.60
N LEU A 105 -19.10 -18.98 2.74
CA LEU A 105 -17.95 -18.43 2.04
C LEU A 105 -18.32 -17.39 0.97
N THR A 106 -19.39 -17.64 0.21
CA THR A 106 -19.80 -16.79 -0.93
C THR A 106 -20.64 -15.58 -0.55
N LYS A 107 -20.92 -15.39 0.75
CA LYS A 107 -21.71 -14.27 1.25
C LYS A 107 -21.10 -12.91 0.88
N ASP A 108 -21.92 -12.04 0.29
CA ASP A 108 -21.57 -10.67 -0.14
C ASP A 108 -20.52 -10.59 -1.27
N LEU A 109 -20.22 -11.68 -1.96
CA LEU A 109 -19.36 -11.66 -3.14
C LEU A 109 -20.11 -11.12 -4.37
N SER A 110 -19.35 -10.64 -5.35
CA SER A 110 -19.92 -10.27 -6.65
C SER A 110 -20.62 -11.46 -7.33
N GLN A 111 -21.73 -11.20 -8.03
CA GLN A 111 -22.49 -12.25 -8.73
C GLN A 111 -21.62 -13.07 -9.69
N GLY A 112 -20.68 -12.42 -10.40
CA GLY A 112 -19.73 -13.11 -11.27
C GLY A 112 -18.85 -14.11 -10.52
N THR A 113 -18.45 -13.77 -9.29
CA THR A 113 -17.66 -14.67 -8.45
C THR A 113 -18.51 -15.79 -7.85
N ILE A 114 -19.75 -15.50 -7.45
CA ILE A 114 -20.71 -16.52 -7.00
C ILE A 114 -20.94 -17.56 -8.11
N ASN A 115 -21.17 -17.09 -9.35
CA ASN A 115 -21.39 -17.98 -10.51
C ASN A 115 -20.16 -18.85 -10.81
N LEU A 116 -18.95 -18.29 -10.70
CA LEU A 116 -17.71 -19.04 -10.88
C LEU A 116 -17.60 -20.20 -9.88
N ILE A 117 -17.94 -19.95 -8.61
CA ILE A 117 -17.91 -20.97 -7.56
C ILE A 117 -19.01 -22.00 -7.76
N ALA A 118 -20.23 -21.56 -8.10
CA ALA A 118 -21.33 -22.45 -8.42
C ALA A 118 -20.96 -23.40 -9.58
N GLY A 119 -20.32 -22.88 -10.62
CA GLY A 119 -19.78 -23.69 -11.71
C GLY A 119 -18.75 -24.72 -11.25
N HIS A 120 -17.83 -24.36 -10.35
CA HIS A 120 -16.86 -25.31 -9.78
C HIS A 120 -17.51 -26.40 -8.92
N LEU A 121 -18.61 -26.09 -8.23
CA LEU A 121 -19.36 -27.05 -7.42
C LEU A 121 -20.26 -27.98 -8.25
N GLN A 122 -20.55 -27.64 -9.51
CA GLN A 122 -21.41 -28.40 -10.43
C GLN A 122 -20.65 -29.27 -11.45
N VAL A 123 -19.31 -29.23 -11.50
CA VAL A 123 -18.50 -29.94 -12.53
C VAL A 123 -17.69 -31.12 -11.95
N ARG A 124 -18.34 -31.94 -11.12
CA ARG A 124 -17.83 -33.28 -10.72
C ARG A 124 -18.92 -34.35 -10.77
N THR A 125 -19.62 -34.41 -11.89
CA THR A 125 -20.42 -35.58 -12.30
C THR A 125 -19.82 -36.16 -13.57
#